data_AF-A0A2D5ANQ3-F1
#
_entry.id   AF-A0A2D5ANQ3-F1
#
_cell.length_a   1.000
_cell.length_b   1.000
_cell.length_c   1.000
_cell.angle_alpha   90.00
_cell.angle_beta   90.00
_cell.angle_gamma   90.00
#
_symmetry.space_group_name_H-M   'P 1'
#
loop_
_entity.id
_entity.type
_entity.pdbx_description
1 polymer ?
#
loop_
_entity_poly.entity_id
_entity_poly.type
_entity_poly.pdbx_seq_one_letter_code
_entity_poly.pdbx_strand_id
1 'polypeptide(L)'
;SISTHLPIGSGVSLPYLHDGKKEGTAIVDLGSGVFGERPWTDTRAMTQQRQQDIQHLRDELKKQSDQTETSLATAAQTFNRLAEQMKQETPQEPVDASNETQQSGTSEDEPAKETGSRRTRRRGMFGGDLTLDD
;
A
#
# COMPACT_ATOMS: atom_id res chain seq x y z
N SER A 1 32.84 -35.53 -2.56
CA SER A 1 31.45 -35.92 -2.80
C SER A 1 30.53 -35.01 -2.02
N ILE A 2 29.41 -34.59 -2.61
CA ILE A 2 28.38 -33.77 -1.95
C ILE A 2 27.26 -34.71 -1.53
N SER A 3 26.84 -34.64 -0.26
CA SER A 3 25.71 -35.38 0.29
C SER A 3 24.66 -34.42 0.83
N THR A 4 23.39 -34.71 0.62
CA THR A 4 22.28 -33.98 1.24
C THR A 4 21.17 -34.95 1.65
N HIS A 5 20.31 -34.53 2.55
CA HIS A 5 19.07 -35.23 2.87
C HIS A 5 17.91 -34.49 2.22
N LEU A 6 17.22 -35.15 1.28
CA LEU A 6 16.04 -34.61 0.62
C LEU A 6 14.80 -34.94 1.47
N PRO A 7 14.21 -33.97 2.19
CA PRO A 7 13.01 -34.22 2.96
C PRO A 7 11.84 -34.53 2.03
N ILE A 8 11.07 -35.58 2.35
CA ILE A 8 9.86 -35.96 1.59
C ILE A 8 8.57 -35.79 2.42
N GLY A 9 8.67 -35.22 3.62
CA GLY A 9 7.55 -34.98 4.54
C GLY A 9 7.48 -35.98 5.70
N SER A 10 6.59 -35.71 6.66
CA SER A 10 6.31 -36.58 7.81
C SER A 10 7.54 -37.00 8.64
N GLY A 11 8.57 -36.16 8.71
CA GLY A 11 9.83 -36.46 9.40
C GLY A 11 10.76 -37.43 8.65
N VAL A 12 10.45 -37.81 7.41
CA VAL A 12 11.24 -38.73 6.59
C VAL A 12 12.09 -37.95 5.57
N SER A 13 13.33 -38.38 5.38
CA SER A 13 14.27 -37.80 4.42
C SER A 13 15.05 -38.88 3.67
N LEU A 14 15.31 -38.66 2.38
CA LEU A 14 16.11 -39.56 1.53
C LEU A 14 17.56 -39.07 1.47
N PRO A 15 18.57 -39.92 1.72
CA PRO A 15 19.96 -39.54 1.49
C PRO A 15 20.22 -39.45 -0.02
N TYR A 16 20.73 -38.31 -0.47
CA TYR A 16 21.24 -38.11 -1.82
C TYR A 16 22.75 -37.93 -1.75
N LEU A 17 23.48 -38.73 -2.53
CA LEU A 17 24.92 -38.60 -2.72
C LEU A 17 25.18 -38.32 -4.19
N HIS A 18 25.83 -37.20 -4.48
CA HIS A 18 26.30 -36.93 -5.83
C HIS A 18 27.63 -37.65 -6.06
N ASP A 19 27.60 -38.72 -6.87
CA ASP A 19 28.76 -39.58 -7.17
C ASP A 19 29.40 -39.28 -8.55
N GLY A 20 29.18 -38.08 -9.06
CA GLY A 20 29.76 -37.62 -10.33
C GLY A 20 31.19 -37.09 -10.19
N LYS A 21 32.04 -37.35 -11.19
CA LYS A 21 33.33 -36.64 -11.37
C LYS A 21 33.15 -35.20 -11.85
N LYS A 22 32.00 -34.90 -12.44
CA LYS A 22 31.60 -33.56 -12.88
C LYS A 22 30.67 -32.98 -11.82
N GLU A 23 30.56 -31.65 -11.79
CA GLU A 23 29.53 -31.02 -10.96
C GLU A 23 28.13 -31.42 -11.44
N GLY A 24 27.16 -31.38 -10.51
CA GLY A 24 25.76 -31.56 -10.85
C GLY A 24 25.16 -30.30 -11.45
N THR A 25 23.88 -30.40 -11.77
CA THR A 25 23.08 -29.35 -12.38
C THR A 25 21.92 -28.94 -11.47
N ALA A 26 21.36 -27.76 -11.75
CA ALA A 26 20.17 -27.23 -11.12
C ALA A 26 19.24 -26.66 -12.19
N ILE A 27 17.94 -26.75 -11.96
CA ILE A 27 16.94 -26.05 -12.79
C ILE A 27 16.81 -24.63 -12.26
N VAL A 28 16.98 -23.65 -13.13
CA VAL A 28 16.96 -22.23 -12.80
C VAL A 28 15.84 -21.55 -13.58
N ASP A 29 15.04 -20.74 -12.91
CA ASP A 29 14.10 -19.82 -13.57
C ASP A 29 14.89 -18.68 -14.23
N LEU A 30 14.77 -18.55 -15.54
CA LEU A 30 15.42 -17.52 -16.37
C LEU A 30 14.52 -16.29 -16.54
N GLY A 31 13.29 -16.32 -16.04
CA GLY A 31 12.27 -15.29 -16.17
C GLY A 31 11.13 -15.71 -17.10
N SER A 32 9.97 -15.05 -16.95
CA SER A 32 8.79 -15.26 -17.81
C SER A 32 8.30 -16.73 -17.85
N GLY A 33 8.53 -17.49 -16.79
CA GLY A 33 8.18 -18.92 -16.71
C GLY A 33 9.09 -19.85 -17.52
N VAL A 34 10.24 -19.36 -18.00
CA VAL A 34 11.22 -20.17 -18.73
C VAL A 34 12.24 -20.74 -17.75
N PHE A 35 12.39 -22.06 -17.74
CA PHE A 35 13.34 -22.77 -16.89
C PHE A 35 14.44 -23.42 -17.71
N GLY A 36 15.68 -23.34 -17.22
CA GLY A 36 16.83 -23.95 -17.86
C GLY A 36 17.67 -24.74 -16.87
N GLU A 37 18.19 -25.88 -17.30
CA GLU A 37 19.17 -26.66 -16.52
C GLU A 37 20.56 -26.02 -16.69
N ARG A 38 21.21 -25.71 -15.56
CA ARG A 38 22.54 -25.09 -15.51
C ARG A 38 23.47 -25.83 -14.53
N PRO A 39 24.78 -25.86 -14.77
CA PRO A 39 25.73 -26.35 -13.78
C PRO A 39 25.66 -25.56 -12.47
N TRP A 40 26.08 -26.16 -11.36
CA TRP A 40 26.07 -25.50 -10.06
C TRP A 40 26.94 -24.24 -10.01
N THR A 41 28.11 -24.25 -10.65
CA THR A 41 28.98 -23.07 -10.76
C THR A 41 28.28 -21.88 -11.40
N ASP A 42 27.61 -22.11 -12.53
CA ASP A 42 26.84 -21.09 -13.25
C ASP A 42 25.65 -20.60 -12.41
N THR A 43 24.90 -21.53 -11.82
CA THR A 43 23.77 -21.21 -10.93
C THR A 43 24.21 -20.33 -9.75
N ARG A 44 25.38 -20.61 -9.17
CA ARG A 44 25.95 -19.79 -8.09
C ARG A 44 26.28 -18.38 -8.57
N ALA A 45 26.92 -18.25 -9.74
CA ALA A 45 27.24 -16.95 -10.33
C ALA A 45 25.96 -16.14 -10.63
N MET A 46 24.95 -16.77 -11.21
CA MET A 46 23.64 -16.15 -11.45
C MET A 46 22.98 -15.68 -10.14
N THR A 47 23.03 -16.48 -9.09
CA THR A 47 22.45 -16.13 -7.79
C THR A 47 23.17 -14.93 -7.17
N GLN A 48 24.50 -14.89 -7.26
CA GLN A 48 25.31 -13.76 -6.79
C GLN A 48 25.01 -12.48 -7.56
N GLN A 49 24.91 -12.56 -8.90
CA GLN A 49 24.55 -11.41 -9.72
C GLN A 49 23.16 -10.87 -9.33
N ARG A 50 22.15 -11.75 -9.21
CA ARG A 50 20.79 -11.37 -8.79
C ARG A 50 20.79 -10.70 -7.42
N GLN A 51 21.57 -11.20 -6.47
CA GLN A 51 21.71 -10.58 -5.16
C GLN A 51 22.26 -9.14 -5.26
N GLN A 52 23.30 -8.93 -6.08
CA GLN A 52 23.88 -7.61 -6.30
C GLN A 52 22.88 -6.66 -6.98
N ASP A 53 22.15 -7.14 -7.97
CA ASP A 53 21.12 -6.36 -8.67
C ASP A 53 20.00 -5.94 -7.71
N ILE A 54 19.51 -6.87 -6.88
CA ILE A 54 18.47 -6.59 -5.86
C ILE A 54 18.97 -5.55 -4.84
N GLN A 55 20.21 -5.68 -4.39
CA GLN A 55 20.83 -4.71 -3.49
C GLN A 55 20.87 -3.31 -4.12
N HIS A 56 21.33 -3.22 -5.37
CA HIS A 56 21.39 -1.96 -6.11
C HIS A 56 20.00 -1.33 -6.28
N LEU A 57 19.00 -2.12 -6.67
CA LEU A 57 17.61 -1.66 -6.79
C LEU A 57 17.05 -1.15 -5.46
N ARG A 58 17.33 -1.85 -4.35
CA ARG A 58 16.92 -1.41 -3.02
C ARG A 58 17.55 -0.06 -2.65
N ASP A 59 18.84 0.09 -2.91
CA ASP A 59 19.58 1.31 -2.56
C ASP A 59 19.06 2.52 -3.37
N GLU A 60 18.77 2.31 -4.66
CA GLU A 60 18.15 3.34 -5.50
C GLU A 60 16.72 3.69 -5.03
N LEU A 61 15.87 2.70 -4.74
CA LEU A 61 14.53 2.94 -4.20
C LEU A 61 14.57 3.69 -2.87
N LYS A 62 15.52 3.36 -1.99
CA LYS A 62 15.72 4.08 -0.74
C LYS A 62 16.08 5.54 -0.99
N LYS A 63 17.03 5.82 -1.88
CA LYS A 63 17.43 7.18 -2.24
C LYS A 63 16.25 7.98 -2.80
N GLN A 64 15.45 7.37 -3.69
CA GLN A 64 14.25 8.00 -4.25
C GLN A 64 13.19 8.30 -3.19
N SER A 65 13.00 7.38 -2.24
CA SER A 65 12.12 7.59 -1.08
C SER A 65 12.59 8.77 -0.24
N ASP A 66 13.86 8.79 0.16
CA ASP A 66 14.44 9.83 1.02
C ASP A 66 14.36 11.21 0.33
N GLN A 67 14.58 11.27 -0.99
CA GLN A 67 14.41 12.49 -1.79
C GLN A 67 12.94 12.95 -1.85
N THR A 68 12.01 12.02 -2.03
CA THR A 68 10.57 12.33 -2.09
C THR A 68 10.07 12.87 -0.74
N GLU A 69 10.50 12.26 0.37
CA GLU A 69 10.17 12.72 1.72
C GLU A 69 10.70 14.13 1.97
N THR A 70 11.95 14.39 1.61
CA THR A 70 12.56 15.72 1.74
C THR A 70 11.82 16.78 0.91
N SER A 71 11.44 16.44 -0.32
CA SER A 71 10.66 17.32 -1.19
C SER A 71 9.29 17.62 -0.62
N LEU A 72 8.61 16.62 -0.04
CA LEU A 72 7.31 16.78 0.58
C LEU A 72 7.38 17.69 1.82
N ALA A 73 8.38 17.48 2.69
CA ALA A 73 8.61 18.32 3.86
C ALA A 73 8.86 19.79 3.47
N THR A 74 9.70 20.01 2.44
CA THR A 74 9.98 21.34 1.92
C THR A 74 8.72 22.00 1.35
N ALA A 75 7.93 21.26 0.55
CA ALA A 75 6.68 21.75 0.00
C ALA A 75 5.70 22.16 1.11
N ALA A 76 5.53 21.34 2.14
CA ALA A 76 4.65 21.65 3.28
C ALA A 76 5.11 22.91 4.05
N GLN A 77 6.42 23.06 4.30
CA GLN A 77 6.96 24.27 4.92
C GLN A 77 6.71 25.52 4.07
N THR A 78 6.96 25.44 2.76
CA THR A 78 6.71 26.56 1.85
C THR A 78 5.23 26.93 1.78
N PHE A 79 4.34 25.93 1.76
CA PHE A 79 2.89 26.14 1.79
C PHE A 79 2.45 26.89 3.05
N ASN A 80 2.88 26.43 4.23
CA ASN A 80 2.53 27.07 5.49
C ASN A 80 3.01 28.53 5.54
N ARG A 81 4.24 28.80 5.11
CA ARG A 81 4.79 30.16 5.04
C ARG A 81 3.98 31.07 4.11
N LEU A 82 3.63 30.58 2.92
CA LEU A 82 2.81 31.36 1.96
C LEU A 82 1.41 31.61 2.51
N ALA A 83 0.80 30.61 3.16
CA ALA A 83 -0.52 30.76 3.79
C ALA A 83 -0.51 31.78 4.94
N GLU A 84 0.57 31.86 5.73
CA GLU A 84 0.74 32.90 6.77
C GLU A 84 0.87 34.31 6.18
N GLN A 85 1.62 34.47 5.09
CA GLN A 85 1.76 35.75 4.39
C GLN A 85 0.41 36.25 3.85
N MET A 86 -0.38 35.37 3.22
CA MET A 86 -1.72 35.73 2.71
C MET A 86 -2.70 36.15 3.83
N LYS A 87 -2.60 35.52 5.01
CA LYS A 87 -3.42 35.91 6.17
C LYS A 87 -3.04 37.28 6.72
N GLN A 88 -1.77 37.67 6.63
CA GLN A 88 -1.28 38.98 7.08
C GLN A 88 -1.62 40.11 6.10
N GLU A 89 -1.72 39.80 4.79
CA GLU A 89 -2.10 40.77 3.75
C GLU A 89 -3.61 41.00 3.63
N THR A 90 -4.43 40.27 4.39
CA THR A 90 -5.87 40.52 4.49
C THR A 90 -6.10 41.47 5.67
N PRO A 91 -6.55 42.73 5.47
CA PRO A 91 -6.99 43.56 6.58
C PRO A 91 -8.09 42.83 7.35
N GLN A 92 -7.91 42.68 8.66
CA GLN A 92 -9.02 42.31 9.54
C GLN A 92 -10.05 43.44 9.47
N GLU A 93 -11.10 43.27 8.66
CA GLU A 93 -12.32 44.04 8.87
C GLU A 93 -12.85 43.72 10.27
N PRO A 94 -13.16 44.73 11.09
CA PRO A 94 -13.78 44.49 12.38
C PRO A 94 -15.14 43.82 12.12
N VAL A 95 -15.34 42.65 12.72
CA VAL A 95 -16.66 42.07 12.89
C VAL A 95 -17.45 42.98 13.82
N ASP A 96 -18.16 43.95 13.25
CA ASP A 96 -19.10 44.77 13.99
C ASP A 96 -20.29 43.89 14.35
N ALA A 97 -20.46 43.68 15.65
CA ALA A 97 -21.65 43.08 16.20
C ALA A 97 -22.81 44.08 16.09
N SER A 98 -23.98 43.55 15.75
CA SER A 98 -25.32 44.16 15.91
C SER A 98 -25.86 44.93 14.69
N ASN A 99 -26.81 44.30 13.99
CA ASN A 99 -28.09 44.97 13.78
C ASN A 99 -29.23 43.96 13.79
N GLU A 100 -30.09 44.11 14.80
CA GLU A 100 -31.33 43.38 15.05
C GLU A 100 -32.42 43.83 14.07
N THR A 101 -33.34 42.93 13.68
CA THR A 101 -34.77 43.25 13.70
C THR A 101 -35.64 41.99 13.88
N GLN A 102 -36.19 41.84 15.10
CA GLN A 102 -37.58 41.48 15.48
C GLN A 102 -38.24 40.27 14.77
N GLN A 103 -38.80 39.27 15.46
CA GLN A 103 -39.89 39.41 16.43
C GLN A 103 -40.08 38.09 17.21
N SER A 104 -40.26 38.19 18.52
CA SER A 104 -40.56 37.09 19.44
C SER A 104 -42.08 36.96 19.66
N GLY A 105 -42.52 35.73 19.97
CA GLY A 105 -43.83 35.41 20.56
C GLY A 105 -44.66 34.46 19.68
N THR A 106 -45.26 33.36 20.13
CA THR A 106 -45.54 32.89 21.49
C THR A 106 -45.91 31.40 21.39
N SER A 107 -45.62 30.64 22.44
CA SER A 107 -45.80 29.20 22.58
C SER A 107 -47.27 28.75 22.77
N GLU A 108 -47.46 27.43 22.60
CA GLU A 108 -48.50 26.55 23.18
C GLU A 108 -49.89 26.51 22.51
N ASP A 109 -50.23 25.38 21.85
CA ASP A 109 -51.07 24.32 22.45
C ASP A 109 -51.10 23.07 21.55
N GLU A 110 -50.91 21.87 22.12
CA GLU A 110 -51.17 20.57 21.46
C GLU A 110 -52.64 20.18 21.70
N PRO A 111 -53.30 19.34 20.86
CA PRO A 111 -53.11 17.90 21.05
C PRO A 111 -53.31 16.97 19.82
N ALA A 112 -52.71 15.77 19.97
CA ALA A 112 -53.22 14.45 19.58
C ALA A 112 -52.94 13.86 18.17
N LYS A 113 -52.07 12.82 18.20
CA LYS A 113 -52.19 11.45 17.61
C LYS A 113 -52.45 11.35 16.08
N GLU A 114 -51.86 10.47 15.26
CA GLU A 114 -51.23 9.17 15.47
C GLU A 114 -50.63 8.66 14.13
N THR A 115 -49.58 7.83 14.22
CA THR A 115 -49.09 6.84 13.24
C THR A 115 -48.32 7.28 11.98
N GLY A 116 -47.11 6.73 11.83
CA GLY A 116 -46.48 6.55 10.52
C GLY A 116 -44.97 6.77 10.43
N SER A 117 -44.17 6.02 11.19
CA SER A 117 -42.71 5.93 10.95
C SER A 117 -42.41 5.50 9.51
N ARG A 118 -41.88 6.40 8.68
CA ARG A 118 -41.22 6.03 7.41
C ARG A 118 -39.80 6.56 7.38
N ARG A 119 -38.88 5.66 7.73
CA ARG A 119 -37.43 5.81 7.60
C ARG A 119 -37.04 6.14 6.17
N THR A 120 -36.19 7.16 6.06
CA THR A 120 -35.46 7.62 4.88
C THR A 120 -34.81 6.45 4.13
N ARG A 121 -35.01 6.43 2.80
CA ARG A 121 -34.55 5.39 1.87
C ARG A 121 -33.04 5.19 1.98
N ARG A 122 -32.62 3.96 2.31
CA ARG A 122 -31.22 3.54 2.31
C ARG A 122 -30.64 3.63 0.90
N ARG A 123 -29.50 4.32 0.86
CA ARG A 123 -28.54 4.49 -0.23
C ARG A 123 -28.17 3.13 -0.85
N GLY A 124 -28.04 3.15 -2.17
CA GLY A 124 -27.75 2.01 -3.04
C GLY A 124 -26.59 1.15 -2.56
N MET A 125 -26.82 -0.15 -2.71
CA MET A 125 -25.99 -1.27 -2.34
C MET A 125 -24.69 -1.26 -3.16
N PHE A 126 -23.57 -1.01 -2.48
CA PHE A 126 -22.27 -1.53 -2.89
C PHE A 126 -22.11 -2.91 -2.24
N GLY A 127 -21.77 -3.92 -3.05
CA GLY A 127 -21.37 -5.25 -2.58
C GLY A 127 -22.48 -6.29 -2.70
N GLY A 128 -22.46 -7.05 -3.79
CA GLY A 128 -23.34 -8.18 -4.00
C GLY A 128 -23.03 -8.88 -5.32
N ASP A 129 -22.04 -9.76 -5.26
CA ASP A 129 -21.95 -11.00 -6.04
C ASP A 129 -21.87 -10.87 -7.58
N LEU A 130 -20.65 -10.72 -8.10
CA LEU A 130 -20.32 -11.11 -9.49
C LEU A 130 -19.79 -12.55 -9.43
N THR A 131 -20.72 -13.50 -9.42
CA THR A 131 -20.43 -14.89 -9.75
C THR A 131 -19.97 -14.97 -11.20
N LEU A 132 -18.78 -15.54 -11.40
CA LEU A 132 -18.22 -15.97 -12.67
C LEU A 132 -19.08 -17.12 -13.24
N ASP A 133 -19.67 -16.94 -14.42
CA ASP A 133 -19.98 -18.02 -15.38
C ASP A 133 -20.30 -17.42 -16.76
N ASP A 134 -19.38 -17.61 -17.70
CA ASP A 134 -19.58 -18.16 -19.05
C ASP A 134 -18.23 -18.26 -19.81
#